data_AF-A0A949K0G2-F1
#
_entry.id   AF-A0A949K0G2-F1
#
_cell.length_a   1.000
_cell.length_b   1.000
_cell.length_c   1.000
_cell.angle_alpha   90.00
_cell.angle_beta   90.00
_cell.angle_gamma   90.00
#
_symmetry.space_group_name_H-M   'P 1'
#
loop_
_entity.id
_entity.type
_entity.pdbx_description
1 polymer ?
#
loop_
_entity_poly.entity_id
_entity_poly.type
_entity_poly.pdbx_seq_one_letter_code
_entity_poly.pdbx_strand_id
1 'polypeptide(L)'
;MELKQAVYTSLLTQIQFGLYKYGESLPGMEEICRQTHISVDTVKAAYHRLRQEGYISLSQRSGAKVAVRYSPEERNRLIQDFFAQRKTALIDLSRSIWPLFGWAGWLSLKHTPPDVIGQLAHMDIQSPNAMYQYLEQKFDALGNGLLSRLIRQIYLFFQGPFYSVKENEEELQRGMYWLKEVTSKSRSGEWDALASVLKTAQDELAQSVAQFYDKRITGAQTKEETVFGWSVYKKSSQLRYSLAIEILTGISRGVYPEGSYLPPAEKLSREKGVSVSTIRRTVSLLNSIGAVKSSRTLGARVLSPLQSTRNCDFTHPDIQVRLLEVAESLQIYALSSRAVSKITLDSVDKGSLLQWKQRLSGLQNSRRYEMTTYYSLELIARFAPYRTIRVIYSELLKLLFWGNPLRGLRGDTEKMNQYFEPAFRTMVRALEEQDFASFSAVLEELLLYELRIMEEQLRQLGIMESDAILLPGESEVWECGR
;
A
#
# COMPACT_ATOMS: atom_id res chain seq x y z
N MET A 1 7.47 -8.29 -0.64
CA MET A 1 8.01 -9.68 -0.56
C MET A 1 7.31 -10.53 -1.62
N GLU A 2 7.92 -11.58 -2.18
CA GLU A 2 7.17 -12.49 -3.09
C GLU A 2 6.11 -13.25 -2.30
N LEU A 3 4.89 -13.40 -2.83
CA LEU A 3 3.78 -14.10 -2.16
C LEU A 3 4.16 -15.52 -1.70
N LYS A 4 4.93 -16.25 -2.53
CA LYS A 4 5.50 -17.56 -2.17
C LYS A 4 6.36 -17.49 -0.92
N GLN A 5 7.26 -16.50 -0.86
CA GLN A 5 8.14 -16.29 0.28
C GLN A 5 7.33 -15.89 1.52
N ALA A 6 6.28 -15.09 1.35
CA ALA A 6 5.44 -14.64 2.46
C ALA A 6 4.67 -15.80 3.10
N VAL A 7 4.06 -16.69 2.30
CA VAL A 7 3.38 -17.90 2.80
C VAL A 7 4.36 -18.85 3.49
N TYR A 8 5.50 -19.12 2.84
CA TYR A 8 6.54 -19.96 3.43
C TYR A 8 7.03 -19.40 4.77
N THR A 9 7.30 -18.08 4.83
CA THR A 9 7.82 -17.43 6.04
C THR A 9 6.77 -17.45 7.16
N SER A 10 5.50 -17.23 6.82
CA SER A 10 4.40 -17.28 7.80
C SER A 10 4.27 -18.66 8.44
N LEU A 11 4.16 -19.72 7.61
CA LEU A 11 4.04 -21.09 8.10
C LEU A 11 5.28 -21.54 8.88
N LEU A 12 6.47 -21.19 8.41
CA LEU A 12 7.71 -21.47 9.14
C LEU A 12 7.72 -20.78 10.50
N THR A 13 7.32 -19.51 10.56
CA THR A 13 7.26 -18.75 11.82
C THR A 13 6.27 -19.38 12.80
N GLN A 14 5.10 -19.82 12.33
CA GLN A 14 4.10 -20.51 13.15
C GLN A 14 4.62 -21.84 13.72
N ILE A 15 5.38 -22.61 12.92
CA ILE A 15 6.06 -23.83 13.40
C ILE A 15 7.14 -23.49 14.44
N GLN A 16 8.00 -22.51 14.13
CA GLN A 16 9.11 -22.11 14.99
C GLN A 16 8.65 -21.55 16.34
N PHE A 17 7.55 -20.79 16.36
CA PHE A 17 6.96 -20.23 17.58
C PHE A 17 6.08 -21.25 18.32
N GLY A 18 5.86 -22.43 17.73
CA GLY A 18 5.16 -23.54 18.38
C GLY A 18 3.65 -23.43 18.36
N LEU A 19 3.08 -22.64 17.44
CA LEU A 19 1.65 -22.67 17.12
C LEU A 19 1.27 -24.06 16.57
N TYR A 20 2.14 -24.63 15.73
CA TYR A 20 2.05 -26.03 15.30
C TYR A 20 3.19 -26.85 15.90
N LYS A 21 2.85 -27.89 16.67
CA LYS A 21 3.81 -28.76 17.37
C LYS A 21 4.17 -29.99 16.54
N TYR A 22 5.27 -30.64 16.93
CA TYR A 22 5.71 -31.90 16.33
C TYR A 22 4.56 -32.92 16.23
N GLY A 23 4.33 -33.44 15.03
CA GLY A 23 3.28 -34.41 14.73
C GLY A 23 1.89 -33.82 14.47
N GLU A 24 1.66 -32.53 14.77
CA GLU A 24 0.42 -31.85 14.43
C GLU A 24 0.33 -31.59 12.92
N SER A 25 -0.89 -31.58 12.41
CA SER A 25 -1.18 -31.32 11.01
C SER A 25 -1.19 -29.81 10.75
N LEU A 26 -0.53 -29.38 9.68
CA LEU A 26 -0.75 -28.04 9.13
C LEU A 26 -2.11 -28.00 8.41
N PRO A 27 -2.71 -26.80 8.25
CA PRO A 27 -3.89 -26.61 7.41
C PRO A 27 -3.70 -27.21 6.01
N GLY A 28 -4.79 -27.66 5.41
CA GLY A 28 -4.76 -28.16 4.03
C GLY A 28 -4.33 -27.07 3.05
N MET A 29 -3.73 -27.43 1.92
CA MET A 29 -3.33 -26.42 0.91
C MET A 29 -4.54 -25.63 0.41
N GLU A 30 -5.68 -26.29 0.18
CA GLU A 30 -6.94 -25.66 -0.21
C GLU A 30 -7.49 -24.72 0.87
N GLU A 31 -7.29 -25.09 2.14
CA GLU A 31 -7.67 -24.25 3.27
C GLU A 31 -6.84 -22.97 3.31
N ILE A 32 -5.50 -23.06 3.17
CA ILE A 32 -4.63 -21.89 3.06
C ILE A 32 -4.98 -21.04 1.84
N CYS A 33 -5.30 -21.65 0.70
CA CYS A 33 -5.72 -20.92 -0.50
C CYS A 33 -7.00 -20.12 -0.23
N ARG A 34 -8.00 -20.74 0.41
CA ARG A 34 -9.25 -20.09 0.81
C ARG A 34 -9.03 -18.99 1.84
N GLN A 35 -8.13 -19.20 2.79
CA GLN A 35 -7.84 -18.25 3.87
C GLN A 35 -7.01 -17.04 3.42
N THR A 36 -6.20 -17.17 2.36
CA THR A 36 -5.22 -16.14 1.98
C THR A 36 -5.44 -15.57 0.57
N HIS A 37 -6.36 -16.15 -0.19
CA HIS A 37 -6.60 -15.88 -1.62
C HIS A 37 -5.33 -15.94 -2.47
N ILE A 38 -4.43 -16.86 -2.09
CA ILE A 38 -3.18 -17.13 -2.81
C ILE A 38 -3.37 -18.36 -3.69
N SER A 39 -2.78 -18.34 -4.89
CA SER A 39 -2.92 -19.46 -5.83
C SER A 39 -2.38 -20.77 -5.26
N VAL A 40 -3.05 -21.88 -5.62
CA VAL A 40 -2.65 -23.23 -5.21
C VAL A 40 -1.19 -23.51 -5.54
N ASP A 41 -0.69 -23.06 -6.69
CA ASP A 41 0.71 -23.26 -7.08
C ASP A 41 1.68 -22.54 -6.13
N THR A 42 1.33 -21.35 -5.67
CA THR A 42 2.15 -20.58 -4.73
C THR A 42 2.20 -21.25 -3.36
N VAL A 43 1.05 -21.74 -2.88
CA VAL A 43 0.93 -22.49 -1.61
C VAL A 43 1.66 -23.83 -1.71
N LYS A 44 1.46 -24.60 -2.80
CA LYS A 44 2.20 -25.84 -3.09
C LYS A 44 3.70 -25.60 -3.04
N ALA A 45 4.18 -24.55 -3.70
CA ALA A 45 5.59 -24.24 -3.74
C ALA A 45 6.17 -23.89 -2.35
N ALA A 46 5.37 -23.26 -1.47
CA ALA A 46 5.76 -23.02 -0.08
C ALA A 46 5.85 -24.32 0.74
N TYR A 47 4.85 -25.20 0.63
CA TYR A 47 4.83 -26.51 1.32
C TYR A 47 5.96 -27.43 0.82
N HIS A 48 6.19 -27.46 -0.50
CA HIS A 48 7.31 -28.23 -1.08
C HIS A 48 8.65 -27.76 -0.52
N ARG A 49 8.84 -26.45 -0.36
CA ARG A 49 10.05 -25.91 0.25
C ARG A 49 10.18 -26.29 1.72
N LEU A 50 9.10 -26.16 2.52
CA LEU A 50 9.09 -26.59 3.92
C LEU A 50 9.46 -28.07 4.08
N ARG A 51 9.00 -28.93 3.15
CA ARG A 51 9.37 -30.35 3.12
C ARG A 51 10.84 -30.54 2.75
N GLN A 52 11.33 -29.87 1.71
CA GLN A 52 12.72 -29.98 1.25
C GLN A 52 13.70 -29.58 2.36
N GLU A 53 13.35 -28.58 3.16
CA GLU A 53 14.15 -28.11 4.28
C GLU A 53 13.88 -28.89 5.59
N GLY A 54 13.01 -29.90 5.57
CA GLY A 54 12.80 -30.84 6.67
C GLY A 54 11.83 -30.39 7.77
N TYR A 55 11.16 -29.24 7.63
CA TYR A 55 10.22 -28.74 8.64
C TYR A 55 8.93 -29.56 8.71
N ILE A 56 8.51 -30.14 7.58
CA ILE A 56 7.28 -30.94 7.49
C ILE A 56 7.49 -32.25 6.72
N SER A 57 6.64 -33.23 7.03
CA SER A 57 6.42 -34.41 6.21
C SER A 57 5.12 -34.25 5.41
N LEU A 58 5.13 -34.62 4.13
CA LEU A 58 3.92 -34.68 3.28
C LEU A 58 3.57 -36.14 3.00
N SER A 59 2.35 -36.56 3.34
CA SER A 59 1.81 -37.87 2.94
C SER A 59 0.47 -37.71 2.23
N GLN A 60 0.15 -38.64 1.30
CA GLN A 60 -1.11 -38.59 0.55
C GLN A 60 -2.36 -38.82 1.43
N ARG A 61 -2.24 -39.54 2.55
CA ARG A 61 -3.37 -39.87 3.44
C ARG A 61 -3.53 -38.94 4.65
N SER A 62 -2.44 -38.36 5.15
CA SER A 62 -2.44 -37.61 6.41
C SER A 62 -2.10 -36.12 6.26
N GLY A 63 -1.96 -35.63 5.03
CA GLY A 63 -1.61 -34.24 4.75
C GLY A 63 -0.18 -33.87 5.19
N ALA A 64 0.02 -32.57 5.45
CA ALA A 64 1.28 -32.02 5.94
C ALA A 64 1.34 -32.11 7.46
N LYS A 65 2.40 -32.71 8.02
CA LYS A 65 2.64 -32.76 9.47
C LYS A 65 3.98 -32.16 9.83
N VAL A 66 4.06 -31.48 10.97
CA VAL A 66 5.32 -30.92 11.48
C VAL A 66 6.29 -32.04 11.84
N ALA A 67 7.49 -32.00 11.26
CA ALA A 67 8.54 -33.01 11.43
C ALA A 67 9.66 -32.57 12.37
N VAL A 68 9.72 -31.29 12.74
CA VAL A 68 10.72 -30.72 13.66
C VAL A 68 10.19 -30.62 15.09
N ARG A 69 11.08 -30.76 16.07
CA ARG A 69 10.79 -30.54 17.49
C ARG A 69 11.75 -29.50 18.04
N TYR A 70 11.20 -28.38 18.49
CA TYR A 70 11.96 -27.33 19.19
C TYR A 70 11.73 -27.46 20.69
N SER A 71 12.82 -27.44 21.46
CA SER A 71 12.78 -27.22 22.90
C SER A 71 12.21 -25.82 23.25
N PRO A 72 11.68 -25.62 24.47
CA PRO A 72 11.27 -24.29 24.92
C PRO A 72 12.38 -23.23 24.77
N GLU A 73 13.63 -23.61 25.01
CA GLU A 73 14.80 -22.74 24.93
C GLU A 73 15.15 -22.37 23.48
N GLU A 74 15.09 -23.32 22.55
CA GLU A 74 15.27 -23.04 21.11
C GLU A 74 14.18 -22.14 20.57
N ARG A 75 12.91 -22.43 20.92
CA ARG A 75 11.78 -21.59 20.54
C ARG A 75 11.94 -20.17 21.07
N ASN A 76 12.32 -20.03 22.33
CA ASN A 76 12.56 -18.72 22.92
C ASN A 76 13.66 -17.96 22.15
N ARG A 77 14.77 -18.63 21.80
CA ARG A 77 15.83 -18.03 20.96
C ARG A 77 15.33 -17.61 19.59
N LEU A 78 14.51 -18.42 18.92
CA LEU A 78 13.94 -18.08 17.61
C LEU A 78 13.01 -16.85 17.69
N ILE A 79 12.18 -16.76 18.73
CA ILE A 79 11.32 -15.60 19.00
C ILE A 79 12.19 -14.34 19.25
N GLN A 80 13.21 -14.44 20.13
CA GLN A 80 14.13 -13.33 20.38
C GLN A 80 14.79 -12.84 19.09
N ASP A 81 15.37 -13.74 18.32
CA ASP A 81 16.07 -13.41 17.07
C ASP A 81 15.14 -12.75 16.05
N PHE A 82 13.91 -13.26 15.90
CA PHE A 82 12.94 -12.74 14.94
C PHE A 82 12.51 -11.32 15.27
N PHE A 83 12.12 -11.07 16.51
CA PHE A 83 11.59 -9.78 16.95
C PHE A 83 12.70 -8.76 17.20
N ALA A 84 13.87 -9.14 17.72
CA ALA A 84 14.99 -8.20 17.92
C ALA A 84 15.40 -7.50 16.62
N GLN A 85 15.45 -8.25 15.51
CA GLN A 85 15.74 -7.70 14.17
C GLN A 85 14.65 -6.75 13.64
N ARG A 86 13.42 -6.82 14.17
CA ARG A 86 12.25 -6.11 13.66
C ARG A 86 11.71 -5.05 14.61
N LYS A 87 12.39 -4.78 15.74
CA LYS A 87 11.92 -3.87 16.81
C LYS A 87 11.47 -2.52 16.26
N THR A 88 12.37 -1.80 15.61
CA THR A 88 12.10 -0.48 15.04
C THR A 88 10.99 -0.56 13.98
N ALA A 89 11.05 -1.53 13.07
CA ALA A 89 10.06 -1.70 12.01
C ALA A 89 8.64 -2.00 12.52
N LEU A 90 8.48 -2.84 13.55
CA LEU A 90 7.15 -3.18 14.08
C LEU A 90 6.56 -2.07 14.96
N ILE A 91 7.39 -1.34 15.70
CA ILE A 91 6.93 -0.15 16.45
C ILE A 91 6.51 0.97 15.50
N ASP A 92 7.29 1.20 14.44
CA ASP A 92 6.97 2.17 13.39
C ASP A 92 5.67 1.79 12.64
N LEU A 93 5.54 0.52 12.25
CA LEU A 93 4.38 -0.01 11.55
C LEU A 93 3.12 0.02 12.42
N SER A 94 3.19 -0.37 13.70
CA SER A 94 2.03 -0.36 14.60
C SER A 94 1.49 1.06 14.81
N ARG A 95 2.33 2.09 14.78
CA ARG A 95 1.90 3.50 14.86
C ARG A 95 1.40 4.06 13.53
N SER A 96 1.73 3.41 12.42
CA SER A 96 1.35 3.86 11.07
C SER A 96 -0.03 3.37 10.62
N ILE A 97 -0.60 2.32 11.24
CA ILE A 97 -1.87 1.72 10.80
C ILE A 97 -3.02 2.73 10.89
N TRP A 98 -3.14 3.48 11.99
CA TRP A 98 -4.22 4.45 12.15
C TRP A 98 -4.23 5.54 11.07
N PRO A 99 -3.15 6.32 10.86
CA PRO A 99 -3.17 7.35 9.83
C PRO A 99 -3.32 6.80 8.41
N LEU A 100 -2.92 5.55 8.15
CA LEU A 100 -3.05 4.93 6.84
C LEU A 100 -4.44 4.35 6.56
N PHE A 101 -5.10 3.77 7.57
CA PHE A 101 -6.26 2.91 7.35
C PHE A 101 -7.45 3.20 8.25
N GLY A 102 -7.38 4.21 9.13
CA GLY A 102 -8.47 4.56 10.05
C GLY A 102 -9.75 4.91 9.29
N TRP A 103 -9.68 5.91 8.40
CA TRP A 103 -10.82 6.31 7.58
C TRP A 103 -11.25 5.20 6.62
N ALA A 104 -10.30 4.58 5.90
CA ALA A 104 -10.59 3.47 5.00
C ALA A 104 -11.36 2.34 5.70
N GLY A 105 -10.98 2.00 6.94
CA GLY A 105 -11.64 0.97 7.72
C GLY A 105 -13.05 1.37 8.16
N TRP A 106 -13.24 2.63 8.57
CA TRP A 106 -14.56 3.14 8.91
C TRP A 106 -15.49 3.19 7.69
N LEU A 107 -15.00 3.73 6.58
CA LEU A 107 -15.77 3.90 5.35
C LEU A 107 -16.19 2.54 4.79
N SER A 108 -15.25 1.60 4.74
CA SER A 108 -15.54 0.24 4.29
C SER A 108 -16.64 -0.41 5.11
N LEU A 109 -16.56 -0.36 6.44
CA LEU A 109 -17.56 -0.94 7.33
C LEU A 109 -18.94 -0.28 7.18
N LYS A 110 -18.97 1.04 6.98
CA LYS A 110 -20.21 1.80 6.72
C LYS A 110 -20.92 1.36 5.44
N HIS A 111 -20.15 1.02 4.41
CA HIS A 111 -20.65 0.55 3.11
C HIS A 111 -20.72 -0.98 3.00
N THR A 112 -20.34 -1.72 4.04
CA THR A 112 -20.40 -3.18 4.03
C THR A 112 -21.86 -3.64 4.21
N PRO A 113 -22.34 -4.57 3.37
CA PRO A 113 -23.70 -5.10 3.50
C PRO A 113 -24.01 -5.69 4.88
N PRO A 114 -25.23 -5.49 5.45
CA PRO A 114 -25.58 -5.98 6.79
C PRO A 114 -25.45 -7.49 6.99
N ASP A 115 -25.64 -8.28 5.94
CA ASP A 115 -25.47 -9.74 5.97
C ASP A 115 -23.99 -10.12 6.13
N VAL A 116 -23.07 -9.41 5.48
CA VAL A 116 -21.62 -9.59 5.63
C VAL A 116 -21.16 -9.15 7.03
N ILE A 117 -21.65 -8.01 7.53
CA ILE A 117 -21.44 -7.59 8.93
C ILE A 117 -21.98 -8.65 9.91
N GLY A 118 -23.13 -9.24 9.59
CA GLY A 118 -23.69 -10.37 10.32
C GLY A 118 -22.74 -11.57 10.35
N GLN A 119 -22.17 -11.96 9.21
CA GLN A 119 -21.19 -13.06 9.14
C GLN A 119 -19.93 -12.77 9.96
N LEU A 120 -19.40 -11.54 9.86
CA LEU A 120 -18.26 -11.09 10.66
C LEU A 120 -18.52 -11.20 12.16
N ALA A 121 -19.73 -10.89 12.63
CA ALA A 121 -20.09 -10.97 14.04
C ALA A 121 -20.10 -12.40 14.60
N HIS A 122 -20.34 -13.39 13.74
CA HIS A 122 -20.39 -14.81 14.11
C HIS A 122 -19.10 -15.56 13.75
N MET A 123 -18.10 -14.87 13.21
CA MET A 123 -16.82 -15.48 12.87
C MET A 123 -16.11 -15.96 14.14
N ASP A 124 -15.84 -17.26 14.22
CA ASP A 124 -15.08 -17.83 15.34
C ASP A 124 -13.59 -17.57 15.12
N ILE A 125 -13.14 -16.42 15.60
CA ILE A 125 -11.73 -16.05 15.58
C ILE A 125 -11.07 -16.78 16.73
N GLN A 126 -10.45 -17.93 16.47
CA GLN A 126 -9.64 -18.70 17.45
C GLN A 126 -8.20 -18.89 16.98
N SER A 127 -7.82 -18.25 15.87
CA SER A 127 -6.50 -18.40 15.29
C SER A 127 -6.03 -17.10 14.64
N PRO A 128 -4.70 -16.90 14.53
CA PRO A 128 -4.15 -15.81 13.73
C PRO A 128 -4.75 -15.76 12.33
N ASN A 129 -4.94 -16.91 11.66
CA ASN A 129 -5.46 -16.95 10.28
C ASN A 129 -6.90 -16.43 10.19
N ALA A 130 -7.76 -16.74 11.17
CA ALA A 130 -9.13 -16.19 11.21
C ALA A 130 -9.12 -14.65 11.38
N MET A 131 -8.14 -14.11 12.12
CA MET A 131 -7.98 -12.66 12.25
C MET A 131 -7.62 -12.01 10.90
N TYR A 132 -6.81 -12.67 10.07
CA TYR A 132 -6.55 -12.18 8.72
C TYR A 132 -7.82 -12.14 7.85
N GLN A 133 -8.65 -13.18 7.91
CA GLN A 133 -9.91 -13.23 7.16
C GLN A 133 -10.85 -12.08 7.55
N TYR A 134 -10.94 -11.77 8.85
CA TYR A 134 -11.68 -10.60 9.31
C TYR A 134 -11.11 -9.31 8.72
N LEU A 135 -9.79 -9.12 8.79
CA LEU A 135 -9.14 -7.91 8.28
C LEU A 135 -9.34 -7.76 6.77
N GLU A 136 -9.32 -8.85 6.01
CA GLU A 136 -9.59 -8.82 4.58
C GLU A 136 -11.04 -8.40 4.29
N GLN A 137 -12.02 -9.04 4.94
CA GLN A 137 -13.43 -8.70 4.78
C GLN A 137 -13.76 -7.27 5.23
N LYS A 138 -13.09 -6.77 6.29
CA LYS A 138 -13.27 -5.41 6.79
C LYS A 138 -13.06 -4.35 5.71
N PHE A 139 -12.14 -4.56 4.77
CA PHE A 139 -11.80 -3.58 3.72
C PHE A 139 -12.38 -3.94 2.34
N ASP A 140 -13.11 -5.04 2.22
CA ASP A 140 -13.59 -5.57 0.93
C ASP A 140 -14.56 -4.62 0.21
N ALA A 141 -15.41 -3.92 0.97
CA ALA A 141 -16.38 -2.96 0.43
C ALA A 141 -15.73 -1.75 -0.26
N LEU A 142 -14.42 -1.52 -0.11
CA LEU A 142 -13.70 -0.48 -0.84
C LEU A 142 -13.42 -0.86 -2.31
N GLY A 143 -13.53 -2.15 -2.65
CA GLY A 143 -13.25 -2.66 -4.00
C GLY A 143 -11.81 -2.44 -4.47
N ASN A 144 -10.86 -2.44 -3.53
CA ASN A 144 -9.47 -2.08 -3.80
C ASN A 144 -8.51 -3.26 -3.60
N GLY A 145 -8.19 -3.96 -4.69
CA GLY A 145 -7.30 -5.12 -4.68
C GLY A 145 -5.86 -4.76 -4.32
N LEU A 146 -5.39 -3.54 -4.61
CA LEU A 146 -4.09 -3.05 -4.14
C LEU A 146 -4.04 -2.94 -2.61
N LEU A 147 -5.09 -2.42 -1.99
CA LEU A 147 -5.22 -2.29 -0.54
C LEU A 147 -5.28 -3.66 0.13
N SER A 148 -6.05 -4.61 -0.40
CA SER A 148 -6.10 -5.99 0.11
C SER A 148 -4.71 -6.65 0.07
N ARG A 149 -3.94 -6.43 -1.01
CA ARG A 149 -2.54 -6.88 -1.11
C ARG A 149 -1.64 -6.22 -0.04
N LEU A 150 -1.83 -4.95 0.24
CA LEU A 150 -1.08 -4.20 1.26
C LEU A 150 -1.39 -4.71 2.68
N ILE A 151 -2.68 -4.87 3.02
CA ILE A 151 -3.13 -5.40 4.31
C ILE A 151 -2.54 -6.79 4.55
N ARG A 152 -2.59 -7.67 3.54
CA ARG A 152 -1.96 -8.99 3.62
C ARG A 152 -0.46 -8.92 3.89
N GLN A 153 0.26 -8.03 3.20
CA GLN A 153 1.70 -7.88 3.42
C GLN A 153 2.03 -7.35 4.83
N ILE A 154 1.21 -6.44 5.36
CA ILE A 154 1.32 -5.93 6.74
C ILE A 154 1.04 -7.05 7.74
N TYR A 155 -0.06 -7.78 7.57
CA TYR A 155 -0.44 -8.88 8.44
C TYR A 155 0.66 -9.95 8.52
N LEU A 156 1.16 -10.42 7.36
CA LEU A 156 2.20 -11.45 7.31
C LEU A 156 3.54 -11.00 7.90
N PHE A 157 3.84 -9.70 7.87
CA PHE A 157 5.07 -9.15 8.45
C PHE A 157 4.95 -8.89 9.95
N PHE A 158 3.75 -8.57 10.43
CA PHE A 158 3.52 -8.02 11.77
C PHE A 158 2.55 -8.86 12.61
N GLN A 159 1.24 -8.72 12.40
CA GLN A 159 0.20 -9.29 13.26
C GLN A 159 0.23 -10.82 13.28
N GLY A 160 0.44 -11.47 12.13
CA GLY A 160 0.53 -12.93 12.05
C GLY A 160 1.61 -13.50 12.97
N PRO A 161 2.90 -13.10 12.81
CA PRO A 161 3.96 -13.48 13.73
C PRO A 161 3.70 -13.08 15.19
N PHE A 162 3.18 -11.87 15.42
CA PHE A 162 2.91 -11.37 16.77
C PHE A 162 1.90 -12.23 17.53
N TYR A 163 0.78 -12.58 16.90
CA TYR A 163 -0.26 -13.44 17.50
C TYR A 163 0.08 -14.93 17.47
N SER A 164 1.16 -15.33 16.79
CA SER A 164 1.65 -16.72 16.79
C SER A 164 2.52 -17.04 18.03
N VAL A 165 2.86 -16.04 18.84
CA VAL A 165 3.58 -16.21 20.10
C VAL A 165 2.56 -16.59 21.18
N LYS A 166 2.77 -17.72 21.85
CA LYS A 166 1.84 -18.24 22.87
C LYS A 166 1.59 -17.25 24.01
N GLU A 167 2.62 -16.52 24.42
CA GLU A 167 2.53 -15.51 25.47
C GLU A 167 1.67 -14.31 25.08
N ASN A 168 1.38 -14.13 23.79
CA ASN A 168 0.54 -13.06 23.27
C ASN A 168 -0.94 -13.48 23.08
N GLU A 169 -1.36 -14.58 23.70
CA GLU A 169 -2.74 -15.08 23.62
C GLU A 169 -3.73 -14.05 24.18
N GLU A 170 -3.40 -13.36 25.27
CA GLU A 170 -4.27 -12.31 25.84
C GLU A 170 -4.45 -11.13 24.87
N GLU A 171 -3.38 -10.73 24.18
CA GLU A 171 -3.40 -9.69 23.15
C GLU A 171 -4.22 -10.12 21.93
N LEU A 172 -4.16 -11.39 21.57
CA LEU A 172 -5.02 -11.96 20.53
C LEU A 172 -6.49 -11.90 20.95
N GLN A 173 -6.83 -12.32 22.17
CA GLN A 173 -8.19 -12.24 22.72
C GLN A 173 -8.70 -10.79 22.82
N ARG A 174 -7.83 -9.84 23.22
CA ARG A 174 -8.15 -8.41 23.24
C ARG A 174 -8.38 -7.86 21.82
N GLY A 175 -7.59 -8.31 20.85
CA GLY A 175 -7.83 -8.04 19.44
C GLY A 175 -9.23 -8.51 19.01
N MET A 176 -9.60 -9.74 19.35
CA MET A 176 -10.94 -10.29 19.06
C MET A 176 -12.07 -9.51 19.71
N TYR A 177 -11.89 -9.08 20.96
CA TYR A 177 -12.84 -8.20 21.65
C TYR A 177 -13.10 -6.93 20.83
N TRP A 178 -12.03 -6.24 20.39
CA TRP A 178 -12.18 -5.05 19.57
C TRP A 178 -12.85 -5.29 18.23
N LEU A 179 -12.57 -6.43 17.57
CA LEU A 179 -13.26 -6.77 16.33
C LEU A 179 -14.77 -6.95 16.54
N LYS A 180 -15.19 -7.53 17.68
CA LYS A 180 -16.62 -7.64 18.04
C LYS A 180 -17.25 -6.29 18.31
N GLU A 181 -16.57 -5.40 19.03
CA GLU A 181 -17.05 -4.02 19.27
C GLU A 181 -17.19 -3.25 17.96
N VAL A 182 -16.18 -3.30 17.08
CA VAL A 182 -16.21 -2.69 15.75
C VAL A 182 -17.40 -3.20 14.95
N THR A 183 -17.61 -4.53 14.91
CA THR A 183 -18.73 -5.14 14.19
C THR A 183 -20.07 -4.72 14.80
N SER A 184 -20.16 -4.66 16.13
CA SER A 184 -21.37 -4.24 16.84
C SER A 184 -21.74 -2.80 16.50
N LYS A 185 -20.79 -1.86 16.56
CA LYS A 185 -21.02 -0.45 16.20
C LYS A 185 -21.36 -0.25 14.73
N SER A 186 -20.73 -1.02 13.85
CA SER A 186 -21.10 -1.02 12.43
C SER A 186 -22.53 -1.52 12.21
N ARG A 187 -22.95 -2.56 12.93
CA ARG A 187 -24.30 -3.13 12.82
C ARG A 187 -25.39 -2.22 13.38
N SER A 188 -25.10 -1.48 14.45
CA SER A 188 -26.03 -0.52 15.05
C SER A 188 -26.09 0.83 14.33
N GLY A 189 -25.18 1.08 13.37
CA GLY A 189 -25.08 2.36 12.67
C GLY A 189 -24.53 3.50 13.54
N GLU A 190 -23.85 3.18 14.65
CA GLU A 190 -23.25 4.15 15.56
C GLU A 190 -21.90 4.64 15.01
N TRP A 191 -21.92 5.41 13.93
CA TRP A 191 -20.73 5.73 13.15
C TRP A 191 -19.68 6.57 13.90
N ASP A 192 -20.10 7.51 14.74
CA ASP A 192 -19.17 8.32 15.56
C ASP A 192 -18.48 7.46 16.62
N ALA A 193 -19.24 6.55 17.25
CA ALA A 193 -18.70 5.58 18.20
C ALA A 193 -17.76 4.59 17.51
N LEU A 194 -18.07 4.15 16.29
CA LEU A 194 -17.23 3.27 15.49
C LEU A 194 -15.84 3.88 15.25
N ALA A 195 -15.76 5.17 14.91
CA ALA A 195 -14.49 5.85 14.72
C ALA A 195 -13.63 5.82 16.00
N SER A 196 -14.26 6.09 17.14
CA SER A 196 -13.61 6.05 18.46
C SER A 196 -13.11 4.65 18.81
N VAL A 197 -13.95 3.63 18.61
CA VAL A 197 -13.61 2.21 18.85
C VAL A 197 -12.44 1.76 17.97
N LEU A 198 -12.44 2.11 16.67
CA LEU A 198 -11.35 1.79 15.76
C LEU A 198 -10.03 2.44 16.20
N LYS A 199 -10.07 3.70 16.69
CA LYS A 199 -8.89 4.40 17.21
C LYS A 199 -8.34 3.72 18.45
N THR A 200 -9.20 3.46 19.43
CA THR A 200 -8.81 2.83 20.70
C THR A 200 -8.22 1.45 20.48
N ALA A 201 -8.86 0.62 19.65
CA ALA A 201 -8.35 -0.70 19.28
C ALA A 201 -6.93 -0.62 18.67
N GLN A 202 -6.68 0.39 17.84
CA GLN A 202 -5.37 0.57 17.22
C GLN A 202 -4.31 1.09 18.20
N ASP A 203 -4.67 2.00 19.10
CA ASP A 203 -3.77 2.51 20.14
C ASP A 203 -3.36 1.41 21.12
N GLU A 204 -4.32 0.58 21.53
CA GLU A 204 -4.06 -0.56 22.40
C GLU A 204 -3.15 -1.60 21.72
N LEU A 205 -3.34 -1.85 20.41
CA LEU A 205 -2.41 -2.71 19.66
C LEU A 205 -1.00 -2.10 19.67
N ALA A 206 -0.86 -0.81 19.36
CA ALA A 206 0.45 -0.14 19.35
C ALA A 206 1.12 -0.17 20.72
N GLN A 207 0.35 0.02 21.80
CA GLN A 207 0.83 -0.09 23.18
C GLN A 207 1.25 -1.52 23.53
N SER A 208 0.44 -2.52 23.16
CA SER A 208 0.74 -3.94 23.42
C SER A 208 2.05 -4.36 22.75
N VAL A 209 2.30 -3.90 21.52
CA VAL A 209 3.57 -4.15 20.82
C VAL A 209 4.74 -3.51 21.55
N ALA A 210 4.60 -2.25 22.01
CA ALA A 210 5.64 -1.59 22.79
C ALA A 210 5.97 -2.34 24.08
N GLN A 211 4.93 -2.72 24.84
CA GLN A 211 5.09 -3.49 26.07
C GLN A 211 5.70 -4.88 25.83
N PHE A 212 5.32 -5.55 24.75
CA PHE A 212 5.93 -6.81 24.34
C PHE A 212 7.44 -6.64 24.12
N TYR A 213 7.86 -5.60 23.41
CA TYR A 213 9.28 -5.33 23.22
C TYR A 213 10.02 -4.97 24.49
N ASP A 214 9.40 -4.24 25.41
CA ASP A 214 10.04 -3.81 26.66
C ASP A 214 10.14 -4.96 27.68
N LYS A 215 9.15 -5.84 27.73
CA LYS A 215 9.08 -6.94 28.72
C LYS A 215 9.66 -8.26 28.21
N ARG A 216 9.45 -8.59 26.93
CA ARG A 216 9.71 -9.95 26.40
C ARG A 216 10.98 -10.02 25.57
N ILE A 217 11.35 -8.97 24.85
CA ILE A 217 12.47 -8.99 23.90
C ILE A 217 13.70 -8.32 24.52
N THR A 218 14.65 -9.16 24.95
CA THR A 218 15.89 -8.74 25.62
C THR A 218 17.12 -8.87 24.72
N GLY A 219 16.99 -9.55 23.58
CA GLY A 219 18.08 -9.74 22.62
C GLY A 219 18.62 -8.41 22.07
N ALA A 220 19.94 -8.20 22.17
CA ALA A 220 20.62 -7.11 21.49
C ALA A 220 20.48 -7.28 19.95
N GLN A 221 20.34 -6.17 19.22
CA GLN A 221 20.41 -6.18 17.76
C GLN A 221 21.83 -6.57 17.32
N THR A 222 22.06 -7.88 17.18
CA THR A 222 23.35 -8.44 16.73
C THR A 222 23.39 -8.70 15.23
N LYS A 223 22.22 -8.65 14.57
CA LYS A 223 22.02 -8.88 13.13
C LYS A 223 21.43 -7.64 12.46
N GLU A 224 21.57 -7.56 11.14
CA GLU A 224 20.98 -6.49 10.32
C GLU A 224 19.47 -6.35 10.60
N GLU A 225 19.03 -5.10 10.72
CA GLU A 225 17.63 -4.77 10.95
C GLU A 225 16.76 -5.22 9.77
N THR A 226 15.72 -6.00 10.06
CA THR A 226 14.71 -6.35 9.07
C THR A 226 13.67 -5.25 8.97
N VAL A 227 13.64 -4.61 7.81
CA VAL A 227 12.79 -3.44 7.55
C VAL A 227 11.48 -3.85 6.88
N PHE A 228 10.39 -3.13 7.17
CA PHE A 228 9.15 -3.31 6.42
C PHE A 228 9.36 -2.85 4.97
N GLY A 229 8.92 -3.69 4.02
CA GLY A 229 9.03 -3.41 2.60
C GLY A 229 7.78 -3.86 1.87
N TRP A 230 7.18 -2.93 1.13
CA TRP A 230 6.10 -3.20 0.19
C TRP A 230 6.57 -2.86 -1.21
N SER A 231 6.23 -3.70 -2.18
CA SER A 231 6.49 -3.41 -3.58
C SER A 231 5.33 -3.91 -4.41
N VAL A 232 4.85 -3.06 -5.31
CA VAL A 232 3.69 -3.36 -6.15
C VAL A 232 4.04 -4.39 -7.24
N TYR A 233 5.31 -4.42 -7.69
CA TYR A 233 5.78 -5.31 -8.76
C TYR A 233 6.60 -6.49 -8.23
N LYS A 234 6.54 -7.64 -8.94
CA LYS A 234 7.44 -8.79 -8.74
C LYS A 234 8.89 -8.43 -9.10
N LYS A 235 9.88 -9.00 -8.40
CA LYS A 235 11.33 -8.70 -8.57
C LYS A 235 11.83 -8.73 -10.02
N SER A 236 11.38 -9.69 -10.83
CA SER A 236 11.79 -9.79 -12.24
C SER A 236 11.24 -8.67 -13.14
N SER A 237 10.10 -8.08 -12.77
CA SER A 237 9.44 -7.00 -13.51
C SER A 237 9.80 -5.62 -12.95
N GLN A 238 10.29 -5.56 -11.71
CA GLN A 238 10.66 -4.32 -11.01
C GLN A 238 11.63 -3.47 -11.82
N LEU A 239 12.71 -4.04 -12.37
CA LEU A 239 13.73 -3.23 -13.03
C LEU A 239 13.20 -2.47 -14.26
N ARG A 240 12.36 -3.11 -15.08
CA ARG A 240 11.74 -2.48 -16.26
C ARG A 240 10.77 -1.37 -15.84
N TYR A 241 9.92 -1.65 -14.85
CA TYR A 241 8.90 -0.71 -14.39
C TYR A 241 9.49 0.46 -13.61
N SER A 242 10.45 0.22 -12.71
CA SER A 242 11.19 1.26 -12.00
C SER A 242 11.89 2.20 -12.98
N LEU A 243 12.51 1.67 -14.03
CA LEU A 243 13.13 2.49 -15.07
C LEU A 243 12.08 3.28 -15.89
N ALA A 244 10.93 2.66 -16.21
CA ALA A 244 9.85 3.36 -16.90
C ALA A 244 9.33 4.54 -16.07
N ILE A 245 9.10 4.33 -14.77
CA ILE A 245 8.67 5.36 -13.83
C ILE A 245 9.72 6.46 -13.70
N GLU A 246 11.00 6.12 -13.63
CA GLU A 246 12.08 7.12 -13.59
C GLU A 246 12.08 8.01 -14.83
N ILE A 247 11.88 7.44 -16.02
CA ILE A 247 11.78 8.20 -17.26
C ILE A 247 10.51 9.05 -17.30
N LEU A 248 9.35 8.52 -16.89
CA LEU A 248 8.10 9.27 -16.77
C LEU A 248 8.22 10.44 -15.78
N THR A 249 8.95 10.24 -14.69
CA THR A 249 9.32 11.30 -13.73
C THR A 249 10.18 12.36 -14.39
N GLY A 250 11.17 11.95 -15.19
CA GLY A 250 12.01 12.88 -15.96
C GLY A 250 11.20 13.71 -16.96
N ILE A 251 10.23 13.09 -17.65
CA ILE A 251 9.32 13.78 -18.57
C ILE A 251 8.46 14.79 -17.80
N SER A 252 7.83 14.39 -16.69
CA SER A 252 6.93 15.28 -15.92
C SER A 252 7.66 16.50 -15.33
N ARG A 253 8.94 16.33 -14.98
CA ARG A 253 9.85 17.37 -14.48
C ARG A 253 10.53 18.19 -15.57
N GLY A 254 10.33 17.86 -16.85
CA GLY A 254 10.94 18.57 -17.99
C GLY A 254 12.41 18.25 -18.25
N VAL A 255 12.97 17.22 -17.60
CA VAL A 255 14.32 16.70 -17.91
C VAL A 255 14.35 16.13 -19.34
N TYR A 256 13.24 15.54 -19.77
CA TYR A 256 12.99 15.16 -21.16
C TYR A 256 11.82 16.00 -21.69
N PRO A 257 12.07 17.17 -22.30
CA PRO A 257 11.02 18.07 -22.78
C PRO A 257 10.11 17.43 -23.82
N GLU A 258 8.88 17.93 -23.93
CA GLU A 258 7.97 17.55 -25.01
C GLU A 258 8.63 17.71 -26.39
N GLY A 259 8.46 16.73 -27.27
CA GLY A 259 9.02 16.74 -28.60
C GLY A 259 10.51 16.42 -28.70
N SER A 260 11.24 16.39 -27.57
CA SER A 260 12.62 15.93 -27.52
C SER A 260 12.73 14.41 -27.68
N TYR A 261 13.95 13.89 -27.83
CA TYR A 261 14.20 12.46 -27.91
C TYR A 261 14.86 11.96 -26.62
N LEU A 262 14.46 10.78 -26.17
CA LEU A 262 15.18 10.08 -25.11
C LEU A 262 16.62 9.79 -25.55
N PRO A 263 17.60 9.77 -24.63
CA PRO A 263 18.96 9.40 -24.97
C PRO A 263 19.03 7.99 -25.60
N PRO A 264 20.03 7.72 -26.47
CA PRO A 264 20.20 6.40 -27.09
C PRO A 264 20.27 5.28 -26.05
N ALA A 265 19.81 4.08 -26.42
CA ALA A 265 19.69 2.95 -25.49
C ALA A 265 21.03 2.58 -24.83
N GLU A 266 22.13 2.74 -25.55
CA GLU A 266 23.50 2.48 -25.09
C GLU A 266 23.95 3.53 -24.05
N LYS A 267 23.52 4.79 -24.21
CA LYS A 267 23.80 5.85 -23.24
C LYS A 267 22.98 5.64 -21.97
N LEU A 268 21.67 5.40 -22.09
CA LEU A 268 20.81 5.09 -20.95
C LEU A 268 21.27 3.83 -20.21
N SER A 269 21.74 2.81 -20.94
CA SER A 269 22.27 1.57 -20.35
C SER A 269 23.48 1.84 -19.45
N ARG A 270 24.43 2.66 -19.91
CA ARG A 270 25.60 3.07 -19.11
C ARG A 270 25.21 3.94 -17.91
N GLU A 271 24.35 4.93 -18.12
CA GLU A 271 23.91 5.85 -17.05
C GLU A 271 23.14 5.14 -15.95
N LYS A 272 22.35 4.12 -16.31
CA LYS A 272 21.46 3.40 -15.37
C LYS A 272 22.03 2.08 -14.86
N GLY A 273 23.18 1.65 -15.37
CA GLY A 273 23.82 0.39 -14.97
C GLY A 273 22.99 -0.87 -15.30
N VAL A 274 22.20 -0.84 -16.39
CA VAL A 274 21.34 -1.97 -16.81
C VAL A 274 21.62 -2.36 -18.25
N SER A 275 21.24 -3.58 -18.64
CA SER A 275 21.46 -4.06 -20.01
C SER A 275 20.72 -3.22 -21.06
N VAL A 276 21.28 -3.10 -22.28
CA VAL A 276 20.61 -2.44 -23.42
C VAL A 276 19.26 -3.10 -23.74
N SER A 277 19.14 -4.42 -23.59
CA SER A 277 17.87 -5.12 -23.75
C SER A 277 16.82 -4.67 -22.74
N THR A 278 17.21 -4.38 -21.49
CA THR A 278 16.31 -3.84 -20.47
C THR A 278 15.82 -2.44 -20.86
N ILE A 279 16.73 -1.56 -21.31
CA ILE A 279 16.37 -0.22 -21.80
C ILE A 279 15.37 -0.32 -22.97
N ARG A 280 15.64 -1.16 -23.97
CA ARG A 280 14.76 -1.32 -25.14
C ARG A 280 13.36 -1.81 -24.74
N ARG A 281 13.27 -2.76 -23.79
CA ARG A 281 11.99 -3.21 -23.24
C ARG A 281 11.25 -2.11 -22.46
N THR A 282 11.99 -1.26 -21.75
CA THR A 282 11.41 -0.09 -21.06
C THR A 282 10.91 0.96 -22.05
N VAL A 283 11.68 1.30 -23.09
CA VAL A 283 11.24 2.23 -24.14
C VAL A 283 10.03 1.69 -24.89
N SER A 284 9.99 0.38 -25.18
CA SER A 284 8.81 -0.27 -25.74
C SER A 284 7.58 -0.13 -24.83
N LEU A 285 7.75 -0.23 -23.50
CA LEU A 285 6.66 -0.01 -22.55
C LEU A 285 6.17 1.44 -22.59
N LEU A 286 7.11 2.40 -22.55
CA LEU A 286 6.82 3.82 -22.64
C LEU A 286 6.10 4.18 -23.95
N ASN A 287 6.40 3.45 -25.03
CA ASN A 287 5.72 3.59 -26.31
C ASN A 287 4.27 3.08 -26.25
N SER A 288 4.04 1.92 -25.63
CA SER A 288 2.70 1.33 -25.47
C SER A 288 1.77 2.22 -24.61
N ILE A 289 2.30 2.85 -23.56
CA ILE A 289 1.55 3.83 -22.76
C ILE A 289 1.45 5.21 -23.45
N GLY A 290 2.05 5.40 -24.62
CA GLY A 290 2.01 6.68 -25.33
C GLY A 290 2.87 7.80 -24.75
N ALA A 291 3.72 7.55 -23.76
CA ALA A 291 4.65 8.56 -23.25
C ALA A 291 5.71 8.96 -24.29
N VAL A 292 6.05 8.03 -25.18
CA VAL A 292 6.96 8.27 -26.30
C VAL A 292 6.44 7.65 -27.60
N LYS A 293 6.96 8.12 -28.74
CA LYS A 293 6.80 7.47 -30.04
C LYS A 293 8.16 7.07 -30.59
N SER A 294 8.35 5.77 -30.74
CA SER A 294 9.60 5.19 -31.26
C SER A 294 9.63 5.22 -32.78
N SER A 295 10.78 5.60 -33.33
CA SER A 295 11.09 5.50 -34.76
C SER A 295 12.42 4.81 -34.97
N ARG A 296 12.57 4.06 -36.06
CA ARG A 296 13.82 3.32 -36.36
C ARG A 296 15.03 4.25 -36.58
N THR A 297 14.80 5.47 -37.06
CA THR A 297 15.86 6.40 -37.48
C THR A 297 16.18 7.49 -36.47
N LEU A 298 15.20 7.98 -35.71
CA LEU A 298 15.37 9.14 -34.82
C LEU A 298 15.33 8.77 -33.33
N GLY A 299 14.98 7.52 -32.99
CA GLY A 299 14.83 7.07 -31.61
C GLY A 299 13.44 7.35 -31.04
N ALA A 300 13.33 7.45 -29.72
CA ALA A 300 12.06 7.59 -29.00
C ALA A 300 11.76 9.05 -28.67
N ARG A 301 10.77 9.64 -29.35
CA ARG A 301 10.34 11.03 -29.15
C ARG A 301 9.33 11.15 -28.01
N VAL A 302 9.52 12.09 -27.08
CA VAL A 302 8.57 12.40 -26.00
C VAL A 302 7.33 13.06 -26.60
N LEU A 303 6.15 12.55 -26.21
CA LEU A 303 4.86 13.01 -26.71
C LEU A 303 4.20 14.03 -25.76
N SER A 304 3.39 14.93 -26.34
CA SER A 304 2.51 15.82 -25.57
C SER A 304 1.39 15.04 -24.88
N PRO A 305 0.69 15.58 -23.86
CA PRO A 305 -0.44 14.89 -23.22
C PRO A 305 -1.52 14.43 -24.21
N LEU A 306 -1.91 15.29 -25.15
CA LEU A 306 -2.88 14.98 -26.22
C LEU A 306 -2.38 13.87 -27.15
N GLN A 307 -1.10 13.92 -27.54
CA GLN A 307 -0.49 12.87 -28.36
C GLN A 307 -0.36 11.55 -27.59
N SER A 308 -0.07 11.62 -26.29
CA SER A 308 0.07 10.46 -25.41
C SER A 308 -1.25 9.70 -25.32
N THR A 309 -2.36 10.40 -25.11
CA THR A 309 -3.70 9.79 -25.11
C THR A 309 -4.00 9.13 -26.44
N ARG A 310 -3.73 9.81 -27.57
CA ARG A 310 -3.99 9.25 -28.91
C ARG A 310 -3.11 8.05 -29.28
N ASN A 311 -1.90 7.98 -28.72
CA ASN A 311 -0.93 6.92 -29.02
C ASN A 311 -1.00 5.75 -28.03
N CYS A 312 -1.71 5.90 -26.91
CA CYS A 312 -1.83 4.85 -25.91
C CYS A 312 -2.80 3.76 -26.39
N ASP A 313 -2.39 2.51 -26.25
CA ASP A 313 -3.27 1.37 -26.50
C ASP A 313 -4.05 1.03 -25.22
N PHE A 314 -5.19 1.71 -25.03
CA PHE A 314 -6.09 1.50 -23.89
C PHE A 314 -6.81 0.14 -23.93
N THR A 315 -6.75 -0.57 -25.06
CA THR A 315 -7.37 -1.90 -25.18
C THR A 315 -6.46 -3.03 -24.72
N HIS A 316 -5.16 -2.74 -24.54
CA HIS A 316 -4.20 -3.75 -24.10
C HIS A 316 -4.43 -4.13 -22.63
N PRO A 317 -4.64 -5.42 -22.29
CA PRO A 317 -4.98 -5.85 -20.92
C PRO A 317 -3.97 -5.40 -19.85
N ASP A 318 -2.68 -5.49 -20.13
CA ASP A 318 -1.64 -4.99 -19.19
C ASP A 318 -1.77 -3.49 -18.89
N ILE A 319 -2.29 -2.69 -19.83
CA ILE A 319 -2.49 -1.25 -19.64
C ILE A 319 -3.74 -1.03 -18.79
N GLN A 320 -4.84 -1.71 -19.09
CA GLN A 320 -6.07 -1.62 -18.30
C GLN A 320 -5.83 -1.97 -16.83
N VAL A 321 -5.11 -3.06 -16.55
CA VAL A 321 -4.72 -3.43 -15.18
C VAL A 321 -3.90 -2.33 -14.50
N ARG A 322 -2.98 -1.67 -15.21
CA ARG A 322 -2.15 -0.59 -14.64
C ARG A 322 -2.95 0.68 -14.38
N LEU A 323 -3.91 0.99 -15.25
CA LEU A 323 -4.80 2.13 -15.08
C LEU A 323 -5.77 1.90 -13.90
N LEU A 324 -6.26 0.68 -13.73
CA LEU A 324 -7.01 0.28 -12.54
C LEU A 324 -6.15 0.43 -11.27
N GLU A 325 -4.89 -0.04 -11.29
CA GLU A 325 -3.96 0.15 -10.16
C GLU A 325 -3.69 1.64 -9.85
N VAL A 326 -3.83 2.55 -10.83
CA VAL A 326 -3.77 4.00 -10.57
C VAL A 326 -4.98 4.44 -9.75
N ALA A 327 -6.19 4.06 -10.14
CA ALA A 327 -7.41 4.39 -9.38
C ALA A 327 -7.36 3.80 -7.97
N GLU A 328 -6.97 2.54 -7.84
CA GLU A 328 -6.77 1.88 -6.54
C GLU A 328 -5.73 2.63 -5.68
N SER A 329 -4.61 3.06 -6.26
CA SER A 329 -3.57 3.81 -5.54
C SER A 329 -4.05 5.19 -5.09
N LEU A 330 -4.88 5.83 -5.92
CA LEU A 330 -5.43 7.15 -5.65
C LEU A 330 -6.48 7.08 -4.54
N GLN A 331 -7.29 6.02 -4.47
CA GLN A 331 -8.21 5.80 -3.36
C GLN A 331 -7.45 5.59 -2.03
N ILE A 332 -6.38 4.78 -2.00
CA ILE A 332 -5.54 4.65 -0.79
C ILE A 332 -4.97 6.01 -0.39
N TYR A 333 -4.49 6.79 -1.35
CA TYR A 333 -3.94 8.11 -1.08
C TYR A 333 -5.00 9.06 -0.53
N ALA A 334 -6.16 9.17 -1.18
CA ALA A 334 -7.26 10.02 -0.74
C ALA A 334 -7.72 9.67 0.68
N LEU A 335 -7.89 8.38 0.98
CA LEU A 335 -8.39 7.90 2.28
C LEU A 335 -7.39 8.03 3.44
N SER A 336 -6.13 8.37 3.15
CA SER A 336 -5.08 8.55 4.17
C SER A 336 -4.43 9.93 4.15
N SER A 337 -4.66 10.73 3.11
CA SER A 337 -3.91 11.97 2.86
C SER A 337 -4.04 12.97 3.98
N ARG A 338 -5.24 13.17 4.54
CA ARG A 338 -5.45 14.16 5.60
C ARG A 338 -4.66 13.84 6.86
N ALA A 339 -4.81 12.63 7.38
CA ALA A 339 -4.09 12.19 8.57
C ALA A 339 -2.58 12.17 8.32
N VAL A 340 -2.14 11.62 7.20
CA VAL A 340 -0.72 11.44 6.89
C VAL A 340 -0.03 12.78 6.59
N SER A 341 -0.65 13.68 5.84
CA SER A 341 -0.05 15.00 5.55
C SER A 341 0.03 15.85 6.81
N LYS A 342 -0.99 15.80 7.68
CA LYS A 342 -0.98 16.50 8.98
C LYS A 342 0.18 16.06 9.86
N ILE A 343 0.30 14.75 10.14
CA ILE A 343 1.40 14.23 10.98
C ILE A 343 2.77 14.47 10.34
N THR A 344 2.84 14.52 9.00
CA THR A 344 4.09 14.83 8.31
C THR A 344 4.47 16.28 8.57
N LEU A 345 3.57 17.23 8.29
CA LEU A 345 3.82 18.66 8.45
C LEU A 345 4.06 19.05 9.92
N ASP A 346 3.40 18.39 10.87
CA ASP A 346 3.65 18.60 12.31
C ASP A 346 5.05 18.15 12.74
N SER A 347 5.65 17.19 12.02
CA SER A 347 6.92 16.56 12.40
C SER A 347 8.15 17.15 11.71
N VAL A 348 7.98 17.90 10.62
CA VAL A 348 9.10 18.43 9.84
C VAL A 348 9.79 19.60 10.55
N ASP A 349 11.11 19.65 10.43
CA ASP A 349 11.87 20.83 10.85
C ASP A 349 11.62 22.05 9.94
N LYS A 350 12.08 23.23 10.37
CA LYS A 350 11.94 24.48 9.62
C LYS A 350 12.54 24.42 8.21
N GLY A 351 13.64 23.68 8.03
CA GLY A 351 14.33 23.56 6.73
C GLY A 351 13.55 22.69 5.74
N SER A 352 12.97 21.61 6.22
CA SER A 352 12.12 20.69 5.47
C SER A 352 10.78 21.33 5.14
N LEU A 353 10.20 22.10 6.06
CA LEU A 353 9.02 22.93 5.79
C LEU A 353 9.30 23.99 4.71
N LEU A 354 10.47 24.64 4.75
CA LEU A 354 10.89 25.58 3.71
C LEU A 354 11.03 24.89 2.35
N GLN A 355 11.63 23.70 2.30
CA GLN A 355 11.70 22.90 1.06
C GLN A 355 10.31 22.56 0.53
N TRP A 356 9.36 22.22 1.41
CA TRP A 356 7.97 21.95 1.03
C TRP A 356 7.33 23.18 0.38
N LYS A 357 7.45 24.35 1.03
CA LYS A 357 6.96 25.63 0.53
C LYS A 357 7.55 25.95 -0.84
N GLN A 358 8.88 25.93 -0.96
CA GLN A 358 9.58 26.21 -2.23
C GLN A 358 9.13 25.26 -3.35
N ARG A 359 8.94 23.98 -3.04
CA ARG A 359 8.52 22.99 -4.03
C ARG A 359 7.12 23.28 -4.56
N LEU A 360 6.17 23.65 -3.70
CA LEU A 360 4.81 23.99 -4.11
C LEU A 360 4.74 25.36 -4.78
N SER A 361 5.46 26.39 -4.29
CA SER A 361 5.49 27.71 -4.93
C SER A 361 6.00 27.65 -6.37
N GLY A 362 6.89 26.71 -6.71
CA GLY A 362 7.34 26.48 -8.08
C GLY A 362 6.21 26.15 -9.08
N LEU A 363 5.05 25.66 -8.61
CA LEU A 363 3.89 25.40 -9.45
C LEU A 363 3.26 26.67 -10.02
N GLN A 364 3.29 27.78 -9.27
CA GLN A 364 2.72 29.07 -9.67
C GLN A 364 3.29 29.54 -11.01
N ASN A 365 4.61 29.46 -11.16
CA ASN A 365 5.32 29.89 -12.37
C ASN A 365 4.92 29.06 -13.61
N SER A 366 4.61 27.77 -13.40
CA SER A 366 4.21 26.86 -14.49
C SER A 366 2.71 26.81 -14.75
N ARG A 367 1.88 27.43 -13.88
CA ARG A 367 0.41 27.29 -13.85
C ARG A 367 -0.11 25.84 -13.92
N ARG A 368 0.69 24.87 -13.45
CA ARG A 368 0.35 23.44 -13.40
C ARG A 368 -0.16 23.04 -12.01
N TYR A 369 -1.27 23.63 -11.59
CA TYR A 369 -1.81 23.42 -10.24
C TYR A 369 -2.33 21.99 -10.01
N GLU A 370 -2.66 21.25 -11.08
CA GLU A 370 -3.04 19.84 -11.03
C GLU A 370 -1.92 18.94 -10.48
N MET A 371 -0.67 19.41 -10.49
CA MET A 371 0.47 18.66 -9.95
C MET A 371 0.60 18.79 -8.42
N THR A 372 -0.29 19.54 -7.75
CA THR A 372 -0.24 19.78 -6.30
C THR A 372 -0.35 18.49 -5.49
N THR A 373 -1.27 17.59 -5.87
CA THR A 373 -1.47 16.29 -5.22
C THR A 373 -0.23 15.40 -5.39
N TYR A 374 0.32 15.36 -6.60
CA TYR A 374 1.54 14.63 -6.92
C TYR A 374 2.75 15.12 -6.10
N TYR A 375 2.98 16.43 -6.02
CA TYR A 375 4.11 16.96 -5.25
C TYR A 375 3.92 16.78 -3.75
N SER A 376 2.69 16.90 -3.25
CA SER A 376 2.37 16.60 -1.85
C SER A 376 2.69 15.14 -1.53
N LEU A 377 2.32 14.19 -2.39
CA LEU A 377 2.68 12.78 -2.24
C LEU A 377 4.20 12.56 -2.22
N GLU A 378 4.95 13.20 -3.14
CA GLU A 378 6.43 13.15 -3.19
C GLU A 378 7.06 13.63 -1.88
N LEU A 379 6.54 14.73 -1.33
CA LEU A 379 7.04 15.32 -0.09
C LEU A 379 6.68 14.48 1.14
N ILE A 380 5.47 13.90 1.20
CA ILE A 380 5.09 12.93 2.24
C ILE A 380 6.00 11.70 2.18
N ALA A 381 6.22 11.14 1.00
CA ALA A 381 7.10 9.98 0.82
C ALA A 381 8.53 10.23 1.32
N ARG A 382 8.98 11.49 1.32
CA ARG A 382 10.30 11.90 1.81
C ARG A 382 10.33 12.22 3.29
N PHE A 383 9.33 12.93 3.79
CA PHE A 383 9.39 13.58 5.10
C PHE A 383 8.48 12.99 6.17
N ALA A 384 7.56 12.06 5.83
CA ALA A 384 6.68 11.46 6.83
C ALA A 384 7.51 10.87 7.98
N PRO A 385 7.07 11.03 9.25
CA PRO A 385 7.88 10.63 10.41
C PRO A 385 8.08 9.12 10.44
N TYR A 386 7.05 8.36 10.05
CA TYR A 386 7.11 6.90 10.02
C TYR A 386 7.70 6.36 8.72
N ARG A 387 8.64 5.43 8.84
CA ARG A 387 9.29 4.78 7.69
C ARG A 387 8.29 3.97 6.87
N THR A 388 7.34 3.32 7.51
CA THR A 388 6.26 2.56 6.86
C THR A 388 5.46 3.44 5.92
N ILE A 389 5.06 4.63 6.36
CA ILE A 389 4.35 5.60 5.53
C ILE A 389 5.22 6.01 4.34
N ARG A 390 6.50 6.35 4.56
CA ARG A 390 7.43 6.69 3.47
C ARG A 390 7.52 5.58 2.42
N VAL A 391 7.58 4.32 2.84
CA VAL A 391 7.60 3.16 1.93
C VAL A 391 6.31 3.07 1.12
N ILE A 392 5.14 3.14 1.78
CA ILE A 392 3.84 3.03 1.10
C ILE A 392 3.65 4.19 0.11
N TYR A 393 3.87 5.43 0.56
CA TYR A 393 3.71 6.61 -0.28
C TYR A 393 4.71 6.65 -1.45
N SER A 394 5.92 6.12 -1.27
CA SER A 394 6.89 5.97 -2.37
C SER A 394 6.39 4.99 -3.45
N GLU A 395 5.69 3.93 -3.05
CA GLU A 395 5.10 2.97 -3.98
C GLU A 395 3.83 3.52 -4.65
N LEU A 396 2.98 4.27 -3.91
CA LEU A 396 1.83 4.96 -4.50
C LEU A 396 2.28 5.99 -5.55
N LEU A 397 3.34 6.76 -5.25
CA LEU A 397 3.91 7.74 -6.17
C LEU A 397 4.35 7.10 -7.49
N LYS A 398 4.95 5.92 -7.41
CA LYS A 398 5.36 5.13 -8.57
C LYS A 398 4.17 4.72 -9.44
N LEU A 399 3.03 4.38 -8.83
CA LEU A 399 1.83 3.94 -9.57
C LEU A 399 1.15 5.09 -10.31
N LEU A 400 1.10 6.30 -9.74
CA LEU A 400 0.46 7.45 -10.38
C LEU A 400 1.04 7.80 -11.75
N PHE A 401 2.29 7.43 -12.02
CA PHE A 401 2.91 7.65 -13.33
C PHE A 401 2.26 6.87 -14.48
N TRP A 402 1.60 5.74 -14.20
CA TRP A 402 0.83 5.04 -15.22
C TRP A 402 -0.40 5.82 -15.70
N GLY A 403 -0.85 6.82 -14.93
CA GLY A 403 -1.93 7.72 -15.32
C GLY A 403 -1.51 8.79 -16.33
N ASN A 404 -0.24 8.84 -16.75
CA ASN A 404 0.24 9.79 -17.77
C ASN A 404 -0.63 9.85 -19.06
N PRO A 405 -1.09 8.72 -19.62
CA PRO A 405 -1.86 8.73 -20.87
C PRO A 405 -3.26 9.34 -20.69
N LEU A 406 -3.76 9.41 -19.46
CA LEU A 406 -5.06 9.99 -19.14
C LEU A 406 -5.03 11.51 -19.05
N ARG A 407 -3.84 12.13 -19.02
CA ARG A 407 -3.69 13.59 -18.92
C ARG A 407 -4.34 14.32 -20.09
N GLY A 408 -4.26 13.79 -21.31
CA GLY A 408 -4.92 14.38 -22.48
C GLY A 408 -6.45 14.26 -22.47
N LEU A 409 -7.03 13.42 -21.60
CA LEU A 409 -8.48 13.31 -21.40
C LEU A 409 -9.01 14.36 -20.41
N ARG A 410 -8.15 15.03 -19.63
CA ARG A 410 -8.57 16.01 -18.61
C ARG A 410 -9.04 17.36 -19.19
N GLY A 411 -9.06 17.51 -20.52
CA GLY A 411 -9.57 18.71 -21.19
C GLY A 411 -8.62 19.92 -21.09
N ASP A 412 -9.19 21.12 -21.18
CA ASP A 412 -8.45 22.38 -21.17
C ASP A 412 -7.85 22.69 -19.79
N THR A 413 -6.55 22.99 -19.76
CA THR A 413 -5.81 23.39 -18.57
C THR A 413 -6.45 24.58 -17.86
N GLU A 414 -7.01 25.54 -18.60
CA GLU A 414 -7.63 26.71 -17.96
C GLU A 414 -8.91 26.34 -17.21
N LYS A 415 -9.70 25.39 -17.72
CA LYS A 415 -10.88 24.86 -17.04
C LYS A 415 -10.50 24.07 -15.79
N MET A 416 -9.45 23.25 -15.85
CA MET A 416 -8.93 22.54 -14.68
C MET A 416 -8.45 23.52 -13.59
N ASN A 417 -7.76 24.58 -14.00
CA ASN A 417 -7.24 25.59 -13.07
C ASN A 417 -8.34 26.36 -12.34
N GLN A 418 -9.57 26.43 -12.86
CA GLN A 418 -10.71 27.02 -12.12
C GLN A 418 -10.97 26.32 -10.78
N TYR A 419 -10.68 25.02 -10.69
CA TYR A 419 -10.82 24.24 -9.45
C TYR A 419 -9.49 24.12 -8.67
N PHE A 420 -8.39 23.82 -9.37
CA PHE A 420 -7.10 23.57 -8.70
C PHE A 420 -6.41 24.84 -8.19
N GLU A 421 -6.55 25.98 -8.87
CA GLU A 421 -5.85 27.21 -8.48
C GLU A 421 -6.33 27.77 -7.13
N PRO A 422 -7.64 27.90 -6.84
CA PRO A 422 -8.11 28.34 -5.53
C PRO A 422 -7.65 27.42 -4.40
N ALA A 423 -7.78 26.10 -4.59
CA ALA A 423 -7.35 25.10 -3.62
C ALA A 423 -5.84 25.18 -3.35
N PHE A 424 -5.03 25.28 -4.40
CA PHE A 424 -3.59 25.48 -4.29
C PHE A 424 -3.25 26.76 -3.50
N ARG A 425 -3.93 27.88 -3.76
CA ARG A 425 -3.70 29.14 -3.03
C ARG A 425 -4.03 28.99 -1.54
N THR A 426 -5.10 28.27 -1.20
CA THR A 426 -5.44 27.95 0.19
C THR A 426 -4.37 27.08 0.84
N MET A 427 -3.87 26.05 0.15
CA MET A 427 -2.79 25.20 0.64
C MET A 427 -1.49 25.98 0.89
N VAL A 428 -1.09 26.87 -0.02
CA VAL A 428 0.11 27.70 0.17
C VAL A 428 -0.04 28.62 1.38
N ARG A 429 -1.19 29.29 1.52
CA ARG A 429 -1.47 30.15 2.69
C ARG A 429 -1.46 29.36 4.00
N ALA A 430 -2.08 28.18 4.00
CA ALA A 430 -2.08 27.29 5.15
C ALA A 430 -0.65 26.88 5.57
N LEU A 431 0.27 26.67 4.62
CA LEU A 431 1.68 26.44 4.96
C LEU A 431 2.37 27.69 5.52
N GLU A 432 2.06 28.88 4.99
CA GLU A 432 2.59 30.16 5.47
C GLU A 432 2.19 30.43 6.93
N GLU A 433 0.90 30.25 7.22
CA GLU A 433 0.28 30.43 8.53
C GLU A 433 0.52 29.24 9.49
N GLN A 434 1.10 28.14 8.98
CA GLN A 434 1.28 26.87 9.70
C GLN A 434 -0.04 26.22 10.15
N ASP A 435 -1.14 26.53 9.47
CA ASP A 435 -2.40 25.81 9.60
C ASP A 435 -2.36 24.51 8.79
N PHE A 436 -1.62 23.53 9.32
CA PHE A 436 -1.48 22.24 8.66
C PHE A 436 -2.78 21.44 8.60
N ALA A 437 -3.77 21.75 9.45
CA ALA A 437 -5.08 21.11 9.39
C ALA A 437 -5.82 21.54 8.11
N SER A 438 -5.85 22.84 7.83
CA SER A 438 -6.43 23.37 6.59
C SER A 438 -5.70 22.87 5.35
N PHE A 439 -4.36 22.83 5.35
CA PHE A 439 -3.60 22.24 4.24
C PHE A 439 -4.05 20.79 3.95
N SER A 440 -4.15 19.99 5.01
CA SER A 440 -4.43 18.55 4.93
C SER A 440 -5.86 18.27 4.47
N ALA A 441 -6.82 19.09 4.89
CA ALA A 441 -8.22 19.01 4.45
C ALA A 441 -8.35 19.34 2.96
N VAL A 442 -7.74 20.44 2.49
CA VAL A 442 -7.79 20.81 1.07
C VAL A 442 -7.09 19.77 0.18
N LEU A 443 -6.00 19.16 0.65
CA LEU A 443 -5.35 18.07 -0.07
C LEU A 443 -6.27 16.85 -0.23
N GLU A 444 -7.00 16.46 0.81
CA GLU A 444 -8.00 15.39 0.78
C GLU A 444 -9.12 15.69 -0.23
N GLU A 445 -9.68 16.90 -0.19
CA GLU A 445 -10.72 17.33 -1.15
C GLU A 445 -10.24 17.23 -2.61
N LEU A 446 -9.03 17.72 -2.88
CA LEU A 446 -8.42 17.62 -4.21
C LEU A 446 -8.26 16.16 -4.66
N LEU A 447 -7.88 15.27 -3.76
CA LEU A 447 -7.68 13.85 -4.08
C LEU A 447 -8.98 13.11 -4.33
N LEU A 448 -10.04 13.42 -3.57
CA LEU A 448 -11.38 12.88 -3.83
C LEU A 448 -11.90 13.35 -5.18
N TYR A 449 -11.69 14.62 -5.52
CA TYR A 449 -12.02 15.15 -6.84
C TYR A 449 -11.25 14.43 -7.96
N GLU A 450 -9.93 14.25 -7.78
CA GLU A 450 -9.11 13.51 -8.75
C GLU A 450 -9.56 12.04 -8.90
N LEU A 451 -9.98 11.40 -7.81
CA LEU A 451 -10.46 10.02 -7.84
C LEU A 451 -11.76 9.88 -8.64
N ARG A 452 -12.71 10.81 -8.47
CA ARG A 452 -13.95 10.85 -9.25
C ARG A 452 -13.67 11.05 -10.75
N ILE A 453 -12.76 11.96 -11.10
CA ILE A 453 -12.34 12.14 -12.51
C ILE A 453 -11.71 10.87 -13.05
N MET A 454 -10.82 10.23 -12.28
CA MET A 454 -10.14 9.01 -12.70
C MET A 454 -11.15 7.91 -13.02
N GLU A 455 -12.13 7.69 -12.13
CA GLU A 455 -13.17 6.69 -12.35
C GLU A 455 -13.99 6.99 -13.61
N GLU A 456 -14.44 8.22 -13.81
CA GLU A 456 -15.16 8.63 -15.01
C GLU A 456 -14.34 8.38 -16.30
N GLN A 457 -13.05 8.69 -16.26
CA GLN A 457 -12.13 8.44 -17.40
C GLN A 457 -11.97 6.95 -17.69
N LEU A 458 -11.84 6.10 -16.67
CA LEU A 458 -11.72 4.66 -16.85
C LEU A 458 -13.01 4.07 -17.43
N ARG A 459 -14.17 4.53 -16.96
CA ARG A 459 -15.48 4.15 -17.51
C ARG A 459 -15.63 4.54 -18.98
N GLN A 460 -15.24 5.75 -19.36
CA GLN A 460 -15.26 6.20 -20.76
C GLN A 460 -14.35 5.34 -21.66
N LEU A 461 -13.29 4.76 -21.10
CA LEU A 461 -12.38 3.84 -21.79
C LEU A 461 -12.84 2.37 -21.78
N GLY A 462 -13.99 2.06 -21.17
CA GLY A 462 -14.56 0.72 -21.09
C GLY A 462 -13.94 -0.18 -20.01
N ILE A 463 -13.20 0.39 -19.06
CA ILE A 463 -12.61 -0.33 -17.92
C ILE A 463 -13.63 -0.29 -16.77
N MET A 464 -14.65 -1.14 -16.85
CA MET A 464 -15.79 -1.12 -15.93
C MET A 464 -15.43 -1.67 -14.53
N GLU A 465 -14.30 -2.37 -14.39
CA GLU A 465 -13.80 -2.86 -13.11
C GLU A 465 -13.55 -1.72 -12.11
N SER A 466 -13.37 -0.48 -12.57
CA SER A 466 -13.24 0.68 -11.69
C SER A 466 -14.53 1.01 -10.93
N ASP A 467 -15.71 0.60 -11.41
CA ASP A 467 -16.99 0.83 -10.73
C ASP A 467 -17.06 0.14 -9.36
N ALA A 468 -16.24 -0.89 -9.13
CA ALA A 468 -16.14 -1.55 -7.84
C ALA A 468 -15.42 -0.69 -6.79
N ILE A 469 -14.59 0.28 -7.21
CA ILE A 469 -13.84 1.15 -6.30
C ILE A 469 -14.81 2.13 -5.64
N LEU A 470 -14.95 2.00 -4.33
CA LEU A 470 -15.84 2.87 -3.56
C LEU A 470 -15.39 4.34 -3.62
N LEU A 471 -16.29 5.23 -4.01
CA LEU A 471 -16.09 6.68 -3.98
C LEU A 471 -16.78 7.27 -2.74
N PRO A 472 -16.05 7.97 -1.84
CA PRO A 472 -16.66 8.60 -0.68
C PRO A 472 -17.72 9.64 -1.07
N GLY A 473 -18.86 9.62 -0.39
CA GLY A 473 -19.90 10.64 -0.51
C GLY A 473 -19.49 11.99 0.07
N GLU A 474 -20.15 13.08 -0.33
CA GLU A 474 -19.82 14.45 0.11
C GLU A 474 -20.07 14.68 1.61
N SER A 475 -20.96 13.92 2.24
CA SER A 475 -21.22 13.94 3.69
C SER A 475 -20.40 12.91 4.47
N GLU A 476 -19.50 12.19 3.80
CA GLU A 476 -18.68 11.13 4.41
C GLU A 476 -17.23 11.60 4.64
N VAL A 477 -17.06 12.91 4.77
CA VAL A 477 -15.79 13.55 5.09
C VAL A 477 -15.38 13.16 6.50
N TRP A 478 -14.20 12.59 6.60
CA TRP A 478 -13.63 12.12 7.85
C TRP A 478 -13.04 13.27 8.65
N GLU A 479 -13.84 13.81 9.57
CA GLU A 479 -13.36 14.76 10.57
C GLU A 479 -12.62 14.02 11.70
N CYS A 480 -11.45 13.45 11.42
CA CYS A 480 -10.58 13.01 12.51
C CYS A 480 -9.81 14.19 13.08
N GLY A 481 -10.33 14.74 14.18
CA GLY A 481 -9.66 15.80 14.93
C GLY A 481 -10.37 16.28 16.19
N ARG A 482 -11.27 15.49 16.79
CA ARG A 482 -11.66 15.71 18.20
C ARG A 482 -11.01 14.69 19.10
#